data_AF-A0A382YIG5-F1
#
_entry.id   AF-A0A382YIG5-F1
#
_cell.length_a   1.000
_cell.length_b   1.000
_cell.length_c   1.000
_cell.angle_alpha   90.00
_cell.angle_beta   90.00
_cell.angle_gamma   90.00
#
_symmetry.space_group_name_H-M   'P 1'
#
loop_
_entity.id
_entity.type
_entity.pdbx_description
1 polymer ?
#
loop_
_entity_poly.entity_id
_entity_poly.type
_entity_poly.pdbx_seq_one_letter_code
_entity_poly.pdbx_strand_id
1 'polypeptide(L)'
;DLAAINGGNCELTKLDEIINHKGVLIDGTSNIPSTMSFHASELYAKNIYNFIEHILNNEEKKLNKKEEITAGATLIDNGAINNDLINKFLEGK
;
A
#
# COMPACT_ATOMS: atom_id res chain seq x y z
N ASP A 1 -11.84 -14.00 -2.83
CA ASP A 1 -10.40 -14.21 -2.71
C ASP A 1 -9.72 -12.86 -2.55
N LEU A 2 -9.27 -12.55 -1.33
CA LEU A 2 -8.65 -11.25 -1.03
C LEU A 2 -7.32 -11.03 -1.75
N ALA A 3 -6.70 -12.08 -2.27
CA ALA A 3 -5.43 -12.01 -3.00
C ALA A 3 -5.61 -11.90 -4.52
N ALA A 4 -6.83 -11.66 -5.02
CA ALA A 4 -7.12 -11.66 -6.46
C ALA A 4 -6.18 -10.77 -7.29
N ILE A 5 -5.78 -9.61 -6.76
CA ILE A 5 -4.87 -8.67 -7.44
C ILE A 5 -3.46 -9.24 -7.71
N ASN A 6 -3.04 -10.24 -6.94
CA ASN A 6 -1.75 -10.90 -7.07
C ASN A 6 -1.87 -12.31 -7.70
N GLY A 7 -2.96 -12.54 -8.46
CA GLY A 7 -3.27 -13.83 -9.10
C GLY A 7 -4.24 -14.72 -8.31
N GLY A 8 -4.49 -14.41 -7.04
CA GLY A 8 -5.41 -15.18 -6.18
C GLY A 8 -4.77 -16.41 -5.53
N ASN A 9 -5.32 -16.81 -4.39
CA ASN A 9 -4.99 -18.07 -3.72
C ASN A 9 -5.73 -19.27 -4.32
N CYS A 10 -6.88 -19.03 -4.96
CA CYS A 10 -7.63 -20.07 -5.66
C CYS A 10 -7.26 -20.03 -7.15
N GLU A 11 -6.90 -21.19 -7.72
CA GLU A 11 -6.54 -21.34 -9.14
C GLU A 11 -7.64 -20.82 -10.10
N LEU A 12 -8.89 -20.85 -9.66
CA LEU A 12 -10.04 -20.40 -10.44
C LEU A 12 -10.38 -18.91 -10.22
N THR A 13 -9.66 -18.20 -9.34
CA THR A 13 -9.91 -16.78 -9.09
C THR A 13 -9.70 -15.98 -10.38
N LYS A 14 -10.68 -15.12 -10.67
CA LYS A 14 -10.61 -14.16 -11.77
C LYS A 14 -10.71 -12.75 -11.21
N LEU A 15 -9.75 -11.91 -11.57
CA LEU A 15 -9.69 -10.53 -11.09
C LEU A 15 -10.98 -9.77 -11.46
N ASP A 16 -11.62 -9.16 -10.47
CA ASP A 16 -12.84 -8.34 -10.60
C ASP A 16 -14.07 -9.09 -11.16
N GLU A 17 -14.09 -10.42 -11.06
CA GLU A 17 -15.24 -11.25 -11.44
C GLU A 17 -15.77 -12.06 -10.24
N ILE A 18 -17.08 -12.27 -10.21
CA ILE A 18 -17.72 -13.27 -9.36
C ILE A 18 -18.15 -14.43 -10.26
N ILE A 19 -17.48 -15.58 -10.12
CA ILE A 19 -17.77 -16.77 -10.93
C ILE A 19 -18.50 -17.82 -10.10
N ASN A 20 -19.29 -18.66 -10.77
CA ASN A 20 -19.84 -19.88 -10.17
C ASN A 20 -19.10 -21.10 -10.76
N HIS A 21 -18.46 -21.88 -9.90
CA HIS A 21 -17.87 -23.16 -10.27
C HIS A 21 -18.55 -24.29 -9.51
N LYS A 22 -19.33 -25.12 -10.23
CA LYS A 22 -20.04 -26.30 -9.68
C LYS A 22 -20.90 -25.98 -8.44
N GLY A 23 -21.56 -24.82 -8.43
CA GLY A 23 -22.40 -24.37 -7.32
C GLY A 23 -21.67 -23.55 -6.26
N VAL A 24 -20.34 -23.41 -6.34
CA VAL A 24 -19.55 -22.57 -5.43
C VAL A 24 -19.29 -21.22 -6.09
N LEU A 25 -19.65 -20.14 -5.40
CA LEU A 25 -19.32 -18.77 -5.82
C LEU A 25 -17.89 -18.42 -5.41
N ILE A 26 -17.11 -17.93 -6.36
CA ILE A 26 -15.75 -17.45 -6.16
C ILE A 26 -15.73 -15.98 -6.55
N ASP A 27 -15.57 -15.12 -5.55
CA ASP A 27 -15.53 -13.66 -5.69
C ASP A 27 -14.09 -13.17 -5.79
N GLY A 28 -13.69 -12.62 -6.92
CA GLY A 28 -12.35 -12.06 -7.16
C GLY A 28 -12.28 -10.53 -7.13
N THR A 29 -13.24 -9.86 -6.48
CA THR A 29 -13.25 -8.39 -6.33
C THR A 29 -11.94 -7.89 -5.73
N SER A 30 -11.23 -6.99 -6.42
CA SER A 30 -9.90 -6.52 -6.02
C SER A 30 -9.93 -5.32 -5.06
N ASN A 31 -10.78 -4.32 -5.33
CA ASN A 31 -10.84 -3.08 -4.56
C ASN A 31 -11.87 -3.16 -3.42
N ILE A 32 -11.70 -4.12 -2.53
CA ILE A 32 -12.62 -4.35 -1.41
C ILE A 32 -12.78 -3.12 -0.50
N PRO A 33 -11.72 -2.35 -0.16
CA PRO A 33 -11.88 -1.13 0.64
C PRO A 33 -12.85 -0.11 0.03
N SER A 34 -12.96 -0.05 -1.30
CA SER A 34 -13.91 0.86 -1.98
C SER A 34 -15.38 0.52 -1.71
N THR A 35 -15.70 -0.73 -1.36
CA THR A 35 -17.08 -1.15 -1.01
C THR A 35 -17.57 -0.53 0.31
N MET A 36 -16.64 -0.05 1.15
CA MET A 36 -16.90 0.70 2.38
C MET A 36 -16.13 2.02 2.38
N SER A 37 -16.26 2.78 1.29
CA SER A 37 -15.46 3.97 1.01
C SER A 37 -15.40 5.00 2.14
N PHE A 38 -16.52 5.23 2.86
CA PHE A 38 -16.57 6.16 3.99
C PHE A 38 -15.58 5.76 5.11
N HIS A 39 -15.68 4.53 5.61
CA HIS A 39 -14.80 4.04 6.68
C HIS A 39 -13.36 3.83 6.20
N ALA A 40 -13.17 3.34 4.98
CA ALA A 40 -11.84 3.21 4.40
C ALA A 40 -11.13 4.57 4.32
N SER A 41 -11.84 5.62 3.90
CA SER A 41 -11.31 6.98 3.85
C SER A 41 -11.00 7.54 5.24
N GLU A 42 -11.88 7.31 6.23
CA GLU A 42 -11.66 7.76 7.61
C GLU A 42 -10.40 7.12 8.21
N LEU A 43 -10.24 5.80 8.06
CA LEU A 43 -9.06 5.07 8.57
C LEU A 43 -7.78 5.50 7.83
N TYR A 44 -7.84 5.67 6.51
CA TYR A 44 -6.70 6.14 5.73
C TYR A 44 -6.29 7.56 6.15
N ALA A 45 -7.24 8.47 6.33
CA ALA A 45 -6.96 9.84 6.78
C ALA A 45 -6.30 9.87 8.17
N LYS A 46 -6.78 9.05 9.12
CA LYS A 46 -6.15 8.91 10.44
C LYS A 46 -4.73 8.38 10.35
N ASN A 47 -4.48 7.37 9.50
CA ASN A 47 -3.13 6.84 9.30
C ASN A 47 -2.18 7.88 8.71
N ILE A 48 -2.62 8.65 7.71
CA ILE A 48 -1.81 9.72 7.11
C ILE A 48 -1.54 10.83 8.14
N TYR A 49 -2.54 11.23 8.91
CA TYR A 49 -2.37 12.22 9.98
C TYR A 49 -1.32 11.78 11.00
N ASN A 50 -1.45 10.56 11.55
CA ASN A 50 -0.52 10.03 12.54
C ASN A 50 0.89 9.89 11.95
N PHE A 51 1.01 9.43 10.71
CA PHE A 51 2.28 9.33 10.02
C PHE A 51 2.96 10.69 9.86
N ILE A 52 2.22 11.71 9.43
CA ILE A 52 2.72 13.10 9.32
C ILE A 52 3.16 13.64 10.67
N GLU A 53 2.38 13.42 11.72
CA GLU A 53 2.71 13.84 13.09
C GLU A 53 4.01 13.19 13.59
N HIS A 54 4.27 11.93 13.21
CA HIS A 54 5.50 11.23 13.57
C HIS A 54 6.74 11.72 12.81
N ILE A 55 6.62 11.98 11.50
CA ILE A 55 7.79 12.32 10.67
C ILE A 55 8.15 13.82 10.69
N LEU A 56 7.22 14.69 11.08
CA LEU A 56 7.46 16.12 11.21
C LEU A 56 8.00 16.47 12.59
N ASN A 57 9.13 17.18 12.63
CA ASN A 57 9.54 17.88 13.83
C ASN A 57 8.60 19.08 14.06
N ASN A 58 7.84 19.05 15.15
CA ASN A 58 6.85 20.09 15.48
C ASN A 58 7.45 21.48 15.70
N GLU A 59 8.72 21.57 16.10
CA GLU A 59 9.39 22.86 16.35
C GLU A 59 9.91 23.47 15.04
N GLU A 60 10.54 22.67 14.20
CA GLU A 60 11.19 23.16 12.97
C GLU A 60 10.33 23.04 11.71
N LYS A 61 9.19 22.33 11.78
CA LYS A 61 8.36 21.92 10.63
C LYS A 61 9.19 21.28 9.52
N LYS A 62 10.20 20.49 9.91
CA LYS A 62 11.10 19.79 9.00
C LYS A 62 11.03 18.29 9.25
N LEU A 63 11.20 17.52 8.18
CA LEU A 63 11.34 16.07 8.26
C LEU A 63 12.66 15.70 8.94
N ASN A 64 12.59 14.86 9.97
CA ASN A 64 13.80 14.31 10.56
C ASN A 64 14.29 13.11 9.74
N LYS A 65 15.09 13.37 8.71
CA LYS A 65 15.58 12.35 7.76
C LYS A 65 16.43 11.24 8.38
N LYS A 66 16.91 11.43 9.62
CA LYS A 66 17.70 10.42 10.34
C LYS A 66 16.84 9.46 11.17
N GLU A 67 15.57 9.79 11.34
CA GLU A 67 14.61 8.95 12.05
C GLU A 67 14.18 7.77 11.16
N GLU A 68 14.00 6.60 11.76
CA GLU A 68 13.83 5.32 11.05
C GLU A 68 12.59 5.30 10.16
N ILE A 69 11.46 5.80 10.66
CA ILE A 69 10.18 5.83 9.93
C ILE A 69 10.31 6.78 8.72
N THR A 70 10.88 7.96 8.94
CA THR A 70 11.10 8.95 7.88
C THR A 70 12.03 8.42 6.80
N ALA A 71 13.15 7.80 7.19
CA ALA A 71 14.11 7.23 6.25
C ALA A 71 13.51 6.04 5.48
N GLY A 72 12.83 5.12 6.18
CA GLY A 72 12.24 3.92 5.58
C GLY A 72 11.09 4.23 4.60
N ALA A 73 10.31 5.28 4.87
CA ALA A 73 9.23 5.71 3.98
C ALA A 73 9.71 6.59 2.80
N THR A 74 10.92 7.14 2.86
CA THR A 74 11.46 8.02 1.81
C THR A 74 12.07 7.19 0.69
N LEU A 75 11.48 7.26 -0.52
CA LEU A 75 12.00 6.58 -1.71
C LEU A 75 13.09 7.39 -2.44
N ILE A 76 12.90 8.71 -2.55
CA ILE A 76 13.78 9.63 -3.28
C ILE A 76 13.98 10.89 -2.44
N ASP A 77 15.22 11.34 -2.32
CA ASP A 77 15.57 12.61 -1.67
C ASP A 77 16.55 13.39 -2.55
N ASN A 78 16.20 14.64 -2.90
CA ASN A 78 17.01 15.52 -3.75
C ASN A 78 17.53 14.87 -5.05
N GLY A 79 16.73 14.00 -5.67
CA GLY A 79 17.08 13.29 -6.90
C GLY A 79 17.95 12.04 -6.71
N ALA A 80 18.32 11.70 -5.47
CA ALA A 80 19.00 10.44 -5.15
C ALA A 80 17.99 9.41 -4.61
N ILE A 81 18.19 8.14 -4.97
CA ILE A 81 17.37 7.03 -4.48
C ILE A 81 17.81 6.70 -3.04
N ASN A 82 16.84 6.66 -2.13
CA ASN A 82 17.04 6.39 -0.72
C ASN A 82 16.56 4.98 -0.31
N ASN A 83 16.05 4.20 -1.25
CA ASN A 83 15.50 2.86 -1.01
C ASN A 83 16.29 1.78 -1.76
N ASP A 84 16.83 0.81 -1.01
CA ASP A 84 17.66 -0.27 -1.54
C ASP A 84 16.93 -1.21 -2.51
N LEU A 85 15.62 -1.42 -2.32
CA LEU A 85 14.83 -2.28 -3.21
C LEU A 85 14.69 -1.63 -4.59
N ILE A 86 14.48 -0.32 -4.63
CA ILE A 86 14.42 0.44 -5.89
C ILE A 86 15.77 0.42 -6.59
N ASN A 87 16.88 0.59 -5.85
CA ASN A 87 18.22 0.50 -6.43
C ASN A 87 18.47 -0.87 -7.08
N LYS A 88 18.14 -1.96 -6.39
CA LYS A 88 18.28 -3.33 -6.93
C LYS A 88 17.42 -3.54 -8.18
N PHE A 89 16.15 -3.10 -8.12
CA PHE A 89 15.23 -3.19 -9.25
C PHE A 89 15.75 -2.46 -10.50
N LEU A 90 16.31 -1.25 -10.34
CA LEU A 90 16.88 -0.49 -11.45
C LEU A 90 18.21 -1.06 -11.97
N GLU A 91 19.00 -1.70 -11.09
CA GLU A 91 20.21 -2.44 -11.47
C GLU A 91 19.90 -3.78 -12.17
N GLY A 92 18.61 -4.16 -12.29
CA GLY A 92 18.19 -5.44 -12.86
C GLY A 92 18.55 -6.64 -11.98
N LYS A 93 18.67 -6.43 -10.66
CA LYS A 93 18.94 -7.47 -9.65
C LYS A 93 17.73 -7.77 -8.79
#